data_AF-A0A1D2MC00-F1
#
_entry.id   AF-A0A1D2MC00-F1
#
_cell.length_a   1.000
_cell.length_b   1.000
_cell.length_c   1.000
_cell.angle_alpha   90.00
_cell.angle_beta   90.00
_cell.angle_gamma   90.00
#
_symmetry.space_group_name_H-M   'P 1'
#
loop_
_entity.id
_entity.type
_entity.pdbx_description
1 polymer ?
#
loop_
_entity_poly.entity_id
_entity_poly.type
_entity_poly.pdbx_seq_one_letter_code
_entity_poly.pdbx_strand_id
1 'polypeptide(L)' 'MIGNKCDQAVDREVNTDNARKRAESENMPFFETSARDDINCEAAFRSVAAAILQNEQILASVVRERDNI' A
#
# COMPACT_ATOMS: atom_id res chain seq x y z
N MET A 1 1.69 -0.85 3.89
CA MET A 1 2.66 -1.80 4.47
C MET A 1 3.06 -2.80 3.40
N ILE A 2 4.37 -3.04 3.21
CA ILE A 2 4.90 -3.98 2.21
C ILE A 2 5.60 -5.13 2.93
N GLY A 3 5.08 -6.35 2.81
CA GLY A 3 5.72 -7.58 3.25
C GLY A 3 6.64 -8.12 2.16
N ASN A 4 7.93 -7.77 2.23
CA ASN A 4 8.93 -8.24 1.27
C ASN A 4 9.35 -9.70 1.57
N LYS A 5 9.98 -10.36 0.59
CA LYS A 5 10.48 -11.75 0.66
C LYS A 5 9.39 -12.81 0.77
N CYS A 6 8.24 -12.62 0.09
CA CYS A 6 7.17 -13.63 0.10
C CYS A 6 7.57 -15.00 -0.48
N ASP A 7 8.69 -15.06 -1.19
CA ASP A 7 9.26 -16.26 -1.78
C ASP A 7 9.81 -17.26 -0.74
N GLN A 8 10.20 -16.79 0.45
CA GLN A 8 10.64 -17.64 1.55
C GLN A 8 9.45 -18.08 2.41
N ALA A 9 8.46 -18.74 1.79
CA ALA A 9 7.26 -19.20 2.49
C ALA A 9 7.55 -20.14 3.67
N VAL A 10 8.70 -20.84 3.63
CA VAL A 10 9.16 -21.77 4.68
C VAL A 10 9.70 -21.04 5.92
N ASP A 11 10.29 -19.84 5.76
CA ASP A 11 10.79 -18.99 6.86
C ASP A 11 9.78 -17.90 7.25
N ARG A 12 8.50 -18.08 6.90
CA ARG A 12 7.46 -17.08 7.18
C ARG A 12 7.14 -17.06 8.68
N GLU A 13 7.75 -16.10 9.39
CA GLU A 13 7.45 -15.84 10.81
C GLU A 13 6.18 -15.01 11.01
N VAL A 14 5.81 -14.19 10.01
CA VAL A 14 4.65 -13.29 10.08
C VAL A 14 3.49 -13.87 9.28
N ASN A 15 2.39 -14.16 9.97
CA ASN A 15 1.16 -14.59 9.33
C ASN A 15 0.51 -13.42 8.54
N THR A 16 0.14 -13.67 7.29
CA THR A 16 -0.49 -12.69 6.39
C THR A 16 -1.74 -12.06 6.99
N ASP A 17 -2.56 -12.80 7.74
CA ASP A 17 -3.79 -12.26 8.34
C ASP A 17 -3.49 -11.26 9.45
N ASN A 18 -2.44 -11.51 10.24
CA ASN A 18 -2.01 -10.58 11.28
C ASN A 18 -1.40 -9.31 10.65
N ALA A 19 -0.59 -9.49 9.61
CA ALA A 19 -0.02 -8.38 8.86
C ALA A 19 -1.11 -7.51 8.19
N ARG A 20 -2.12 -8.15 7.60
CA ARG A 20 -3.28 -7.47 7.01
C ARG A 20 -4.08 -6.69 8.05
N LYS A 21 -4.44 -7.31 9.17
CA LYS A 21 -5.15 -6.63 10.27
C LYS A 21 -4.37 -5.44 10.80
N ARG A 22 -3.04 -5.55 10.88
CA ARG A 22 -2.19 -4.44 11.30
C ARG A 22 -2.22 -3.29 10.28
N ALA A 23 -2.12 -3.61 9.00
CA ALA A 23 -2.19 -2.62 7.93
C ALA A 23 -3.56 -1.92 7.88
N GLU A 24 -4.66 -2.67 8.06
CA GLU A 24 -6.01 -2.14 8.18
C GLU A 24 -6.15 -1.22 9.40
N SER A 25 -5.58 -1.60 10.55
CA SER A 25 -5.60 -0.75 11.76
C SER A 25 -4.87 0.58 11.59
N GLU A 26 -3.88 0.62 10.69
CA GLU A 26 -3.11 1.82 10.36
C GLU A 26 -3.63 2.52 9.09
N ASN A 27 -4.78 2.09 8.55
CA ASN A 27 -5.36 2.60 7.30
C ASN A 27 -4.39 2.62 6.11
N MET A 28 -3.48 1.64 6.06
CA MET A 28 -2.44 1.56 5.04
C MET A 28 -2.67 0.33 4.14
N PRO A 29 -2.54 0.44 2.82
CA PRO A 29 -2.69 -0.70 1.92
C PRO A 29 -1.59 -1.74 2.16
N PHE A 30 -1.94 -3.04 2.10
CA PHE A 30 -1.02 -4.16 2.34
C PHE A 30 -0.64 -4.86 1.03
N PHE A 31 0.66 -5.05 0.79
CA PHE A 31 1.19 -5.79 -0.36
C PHE A 31 2.24 -6.81 0.10
N GLU A 32 2.19 -8.03 -0.43
CA GLU A 32 3.29 -8.99 -0.31
C GLU A 32 4.11 -8.97 -1.59
N THR A 33 5.41 -8.73 -1.49
CA THR A 33 6.32 -8.62 -2.64
C THR A 33 7.51 -9.56 -2.50
N SER A 34 8.09 -9.97 -3.63
CA SER A 34 9.42 -10.58 -3.66
C SER A 34 10.30 -9.78 -4.61
N ALA A 35 11.30 -9.10 -4.04
CA ALA A 35 12.31 -8.42 -4.83
C ALA A 35 13.23 -9.39 -5.61
N ARG A 36 13.30 -10.67 -5.20
CA ARG A 36 14.11 -11.68 -5.89
C ARG A 36 13.40 -12.21 -7.13
N ASP A 37 12.12 -12.55 -6.97
CA ASP A 37 11.33 -13.20 -8.01
C ASP A 37 10.45 -12.20 -8.79
N ASP A 38 10.65 -10.90 -8.55
CA ASP A 38 9.88 -9.76 -9.09
C ASP A 38 8.36 -9.90 -8.93
N ILE A 39 7.94 -10.42 -7.76
CA ILE A 39 6.52 -10.65 -7.46
C ILE A 39 5.95 -9.40 -6.82
N ASN A 40 4.88 -8.85 -7.41
CA ASN A 40 4.10 -7.71 -6.91
C ASN A 40 4.90 -6.39 -6.66
N CYS A 41 6.17 -6.32 -7.07
CA CYS A 41 6.97 -5.11 -6.92
C CYS A 41 6.35 -3.95 -7.71
N GLU A 42 6.05 -4.15 -9.00
CA GLU A 42 5.42 -3.12 -9.83
C GLU A 42 4.04 -2.72 -9.31
N ALA A 43 3.20 -3.69 -8.91
CA ALA A 43 1.88 -3.43 -8.38
C ALA A 43 1.92 -2.60 -7.08
N ALA A 44 2.88 -2.90 -6.18
CA ALA A 44 3.08 -2.14 -4.96
C ALA A 44 3.48 -0.69 -5.25
N PHE A 45 4.46 -0.46 -6.14
CA PHE A 45 4.88 0.89 -6.53
C PHE A 45 3.76 1.66 -7.23
N ARG A 46 3.04 1.03 -8.16
CA ARG A 46 1.89 1.66 -8.84
C ARG A 46 0.77 2.01 -7.87
N SER A 47 0.47 1.14 -6.90
CA SER A 47 -0.54 1.43 -5.90
C SER A 47 -0.17 2.60 -5.00
N VAL A 48 1.11 2.71 -4.60
CA VAL A 48 1.58 3.85 -3.81
C VAL A 48 1.51 5.14 -4.63
N ALA A 49 1.96 5.11 -5.89
CA ALA A 49 1.87 6.27 -6.78
C ALA A 49 0.41 6.71 -7.01
N ALA A 50 -0.49 5.75 -7.25
CA ALA A 50 -1.91 6.04 -7.40
C ALA A 50 -2.52 6.63 -6.12
N ALA A 51 -2.17 6.10 -4.94
CA ALA A 51 -2.64 6.63 -3.67
C ALA A 51 -2.16 8.07 -3.42
N ILE A 52 -0.92 8.40 -3.79
CA ILE A 52 -0.39 9.76 -3.70
C ILE A 52 -1.14 10.71 -4.65
N LEU A 53 -1.29 10.32 -5.92
CA LEU A 53 -2.02 11.13 -6.91
C LEU A 53 -3.49 11.33 -6.53
N GLN A 54 -4.14 10.31 -6.00
CA GLN A 54 -5.51 10.39 -5.54
C GLN A 54 -5.62 11.33 -4.33
N ASN A 55 -4.67 11.28 -3.39
CA ASN A 55 -4.61 12.25 -2.29
C ASN A 55 -4.39 13.68 -2.78
N GLU A 56 -3.51 13.91 -3.75
CA GLU A 56 -3.32 15.25 -4.34
C GLU A 56 -4.58 15.76 -5.04
N GLN A 57 -5.28 14.90 -5.78
CA GLN A 57 -6.55 15.25 -6.44
C GLN A 57 -7.66 15.53 -5.43
N ILE A 58 -7.75 14.74 -4.36
CA ILE A 58 -8.70 14.96 -3.27
C ILE A 58 -8.40 16.30 -2.59
N LEU A 59 -7.15 16.56 -2.20
CA LEU A 59 -6.76 17.83 -1.58
C LEU A 59 -7.04 19.03 -2.51
N ALA A 60 -6.74 18.91 -3.80
CA ALA A 60 -7.03 19.94 -4.79
C ALA A 60 -8.55 20.19 -4.95
N SER A 61 -9.38 19.15 -4.85
CA SER A 61 -10.84 19.29 -4.89
C SER A 61 -11.41 19.94 -3.63
N VAL A 62 -10.91 19.57 -2.44
CA VAL A 62 -11.35 20.12 -1.15
C VAL A 62 -10.96 21.60 -1.02
N VAL A 63 -9.78 22.00 -1.49
CA VAL A 63 -9.36 23.41 -1.50
C VAL A 63 -10.27 24.23 -2.43
N ARG A 64 -10.56 23.72 -3.63
CA ARG A 64 -11.46 24.40 -4.58
C ARG A 64 -12.88 24.56 -4.08
N GLU A 65 -13.41 23.59 -3.31
CA GLU A 65 -14.73 23.71 -2.68
C GLU A 65 -14.75 24.74 -1.54
N ARG A 66 -13.64 24.89 -0.81
CA ARG A 66 -13.52 25.91 0.25
C ARG A 66 -13.44 27.33 -0.28
N ASP A 67 -12.82 27.52 -1.43
CA ASP A 67 -12.68 28.84 -2.07
C ASP A 67 -13.97 29.30 -2.78
N ASN A 68 -15.01 28.47 -2.81
CA ASN A 68 -16.28 28.72 -3.50
C ASN A 68 -17.46 29.01 -2.54
N ILE A 69 -17.17 29.38 -1.28
CA ILE A 69 -18.15 29.78 -0.24
C ILE A 69 -17.85 31.19 0.24
#